data_AF-A0A2D5YYV6-F1
#
_entry.id   AF-A0A2D5YYV6-F1
#
_cell.length_a   1.000
_cell.length_b   1.000
_cell.length_c   1.000
_cell.angle_alpha   90.00
_cell.angle_beta   90.00
_cell.angle_gamma   90.00
#
_symmetry.space_group_name_H-M   'P 1'
#
loop_
_entity.id
_entity.type
_entity.pdbx_description
1 polymer ?
#
loop_
_entity_poly.entity_id
_entity_poly.type
_entity_poly.pdbx_seq_one_letter_code
_entity_poly.pdbx_strand_id
1 'polypeptide(L)'
;MRFGITIGLTILAFGLAAKPASAVTCGQIDDFQALSVSGWVEGFGSPNPPTVVSDGGPGGVGDHALENSSSGGFGPGSKMIMFNAAQWTGDYTALNLPEVRIEARMANTGATALSMRIALQGAFGQRYATTTGAALPADGQWHQVSFGLTASDLSLIGGSASLATVLGNVSEMRINSASAPAWTGDSLVGTLRMDNLVIRVPGDVNGDGIVDIGDLALIGGQWATAGAGSSGSLGNGDISGDGDGVDIGDLAVVGGNWNLSGTVSLGGSGASAVPAPPAAAVGAIGLAGLAARRRS
;
A
#
# COMPACT_ATOMS: atom_id res chain seq x y z
N MET A 1 -71.29 -19.19 15.02
CA MET A 1 -70.38 -18.17 14.45
C MET A 1 -68.96 -18.72 14.53
N ARG A 2 -68.32 -18.98 13.39
CA ARG A 2 -66.92 -19.43 13.33
C ARG A 2 -66.06 -18.18 13.10
N PHE A 3 -65.19 -17.84 14.05
CA PHE A 3 -64.15 -16.82 13.86
C PHE A 3 -62.80 -17.53 13.82
N GLY A 4 -62.19 -17.58 12.63
CA GLY A 4 -60.80 -17.96 12.45
C GLY A 4 -59.92 -16.73 12.65
N ILE A 5 -58.89 -16.85 13.48
CA ILE A 5 -57.86 -15.83 13.66
C ILE A 5 -56.66 -16.26 12.80
N THR A 6 -56.38 -15.49 11.75
CA THR A 6 -55.19 -15.64 10.92
C THR A 6 -54.09 -14.75 11.51
N ILE A 7 -53.04 -15.34 12.07
CA ILE A 7 -51.85 -14.61 12.52
C ILE A 7 -50.93 -14.45 11.31
N GLY A 8 -50.82 -13.21 10.80
CA GLY A 8 -49.86 -12.85 9.76
C GLY A 8 -48.46 -12.67 10.35
N LEU A 9 -47.52 -13.51 9.94
CA LEU A 9 -46.10 -13.39 10.26
C LEU A 9 -45.45 -12.39 9.30
N THR A 10 -45.16 -11.18 9.75
CA THR A 10 -44.38 -10.20 8.97
C THR A 10 -42.90 -10.43 9.24
N ILE A 11 -42.18 -10.99 8.27
CA ILE A 11 -40.71 -11.08 8.30
C ILE A 11 -40.16 -9.70 7.91
N LEU A 12 -39.62 -8.98 8.88
CA LEU A 12 -38.89 -7.73 8.63
C LEU A 12 -37.49 -8.09 8.13
N ALA A 13 -37.29 -8.04 6.81
CA ALA A 13 -35.98 -8.18 6.20
C ALA A 13 -35.13 -6.95 6.54
N PHE A 14 -34.26 -7.05 7.54
CA PHE A 14 -33.17 -6.09 7.73
C PHE A 14 -32.19 -6.28 6.58
N GLY A 15 -32.28 -5.41 5.57
CA GLY A 15 -31.22 -5.27 4.58
C GLY A 15 -29.95 -4.78 5.29
N LEU A 16 -28.94 -5.64 5.41
CA LEU A 16 -27.58 -5.17 5.66
C LEU A 16 -27.17 -4.36 4.43
N ALA A 17 -27.30 -3.04 4.50
CA ALA A 17 -26.63 -2.16 3.57
C ALA A 17 -25.13 -2.34 3.78
N ALA A 18 -24.42 -2.88 2.78
CA ALA A 18 -22.97 -2.89 2.77
C ALA A 18 -22.50 -1.43 2.91
N LYS A 19 -21.65 -1.15 3.90
CA LYS A 19 -20.96 0.14 3.94
C LYS A 19 -20.20 0.27 2.61
N PRO A 20 -20.33 1.39 1.87
CA PRO A 20 -19.41 1.66 0.78
C PRO A 20 -18.00 1.57 1.32
N ALA A 21 -17.16 0.77 0.66
CA ALA A 21 -15.75 0.67 1.00
C ALA A 21 -15.11 2.06 0.78
N SER A 22 -14.54 2.66 1.83
CA SER A 22 -13.68 3.83 1.62
C SER A 22 -12.48 3.36 0.82
N ALA A 23 -12.05 4.08 -0.20
CA ALA A 23 -10.82 3.70 -0.90
C ALA A 23 -9.63 3.89 0.05
N VAL A 24 -8.72 2.92 0.06
CA VAL A 24 -7.39 3.15 0.62
C VAL A 24 -6.62 3.98 -0.41
N THR A 25 -6.00 5.08 0.03
CA THR A 25 -5.31 6.03 -0.85
C THR A 25 -3.80 5.82 -0.81
N CYS A 26 -3.10 6.07 -1.93
CA CYS A 26 -1.64 6.10 -1.95
C CYS A 26 -1.14 7.08 -0.88
N GLY A 27 -0.02 6.74 -0.23
CA GLY A 27 0.56 7.54 0.84
C GLY A 27 -0.20 7.51 2.18
N GLN A 28 -1.30 6.76 2.30
CA GLN A 28 -1.90 6.49 3.61
C GLN A 28 -0.86 5.83 4.51
N ILE A 29 -0.66 6.38 5.71
CA ILE A 29 0.40 6.01 6.64
C ILE A 29 -0.12 5.82 8.06
N ASP A 30 0.42 4.82 8.77
CA ASP A 30 0.47 4.78 10.23
C ASP A 30 1.92 4.99 10.69
N ASP A 31 2.17 6.16 11.27
CA ASP A 31 3.47 6.58 11.82
C ASP A 31 3.50 6.56 13.36
N PHE A 32 2.36 6.28 14.02
CA PHE A 32 2.21 6.18 15.47
C PHE A 32 2.63 7.41 16.30
N GLN A 33 2.88 8.56 15.66
CA GLN A 33 3.41 9.77 16.32
C GLN A 33 2.37 10.42 17.25
N ALA A 34 1.08 10.12 17.04
CA ALA A 34 -0.01 10.59 17.89
C ALA A 34 -0.16 9.81 19.22
N LEU A 35 0.81 8.94 19.59
CA LEU A 35 0.75 8.06 20.77
C LEU A 35 -0.53 7.19 20.80
N SER A 36 -0.96 6.77 19.63
CA SER A 36 -2.13 5.91 19.42
C SER A 36 -1.71 4.68 18.66
N VAL A 37 -2.31 3.53 18.97
CA VAL A 37 -2.10 2.28 18.22
C VAL A 37 -2.80 2.29 16.86
N SER A 38 -3.44 3.40 16.46
CA SER A 38 -4.11 3.57 15.17
C SER A 38 -5.04 2.39 14.80
N GLY A 39 -5.82 1.90 15.77
CA GLY A 39 -6.78 0.80 15.53
C GLY A 39 -6.17 -0.59 15.36
N TRP A 40 -4.85 -0.75 15.51
CA TRP A 40 -4.19 -2.06 15.58
C TRP A 40 -4.49 -2.74 16.91
N VAL A 41 -5.04 -3.95 16.83
CA VAL A 41 -5.46 -4.73 17.99
C VAL A 41 -5.11 -6.20 17.84
N GLU A 42 -5.19 -6.91 18.95
CA GLU A 42 -5.15 -8.37 19.01
C GLU A 42 -6.53 -8.98 19.29
N GLY A 43 -6.59 -10.31 19.25
CA GLY A 43 -7.80 -11.04 19.60
C GLY A 43 -8.26 -10.73 21.04
N PHE A 44 -9.58 -10.78 21.26
CA PHE A 44 -10.18 -10.51 22.56
C PHE A 44 -9.51 -11.31 23.69
N GLY A 45 -9.16 -10.63 24.77
CA GLY A 45 -8.52 -11.24 25.95
C GLY A 45 -7.02 -11.48 25.81
N SER A 46 -6.36 -10.89 24.80
CA SER A 46 -4.89 -10.86 24.76
C SER A 46 -4.32 -10.22 26.03
N PRO A 47 -3.39 -10.89 26.75
CA PRO A 47 -2.70 -10.31 27.90
C PRO A 47 -1.61 -9.30 27.50
N ASN A 48 -1.31 -9.18 26.22
CA ASN A 48 -0.21 -8.44 25.62
C ASN A 48 -0.67 -7.72 24.33
N PRO A 49 -1.70 -6.85 24.41
CA PRO A 49 -2.16 -6.11 23.24
C PRO A 49 -1.07 -5.17 22.70
N PRO A 50 -1.14 -4.75 21.42
CA PRO A 50 -0.20 -3.80 20.85
C PRO A 50 -0.17 -2.50 21.65
N THR A 51 1.02 -1.92 21.81
CA THR A 51 1.22 -0.66 22.54
C THR A 51 2.17 0.25 21.77
N VAL A 52 2.01 1.57 21.88
CA VAL A 52 2.99 2.51 21.35
C VAL A 52 4.15 2.67 22.33
N VAL A 53 5.38 2.55 21.82
CA VAL A 53 6.62 2.79 22.56
C VAL A 53 7.17 4.15 22.16
N SER A 54 7.23 5.06 23.14
CA SER A 54 7.87 6.37 22.99
C SER A 54 9.38 6.21 22.77
N ASP A 55 9.97 7.07 21.94
CA ASP A 55 11.39 7.01 21.52
C ASP A 55 11.81 5.63 20.98
N GLY A 56 10.83 4.87 20.49
CA GLY A 56 10.97 3.49 20.07
C GLY A 56 11.21 3.33 18.57
N GLY A 57 11.01 4.39 17.78
CA GLY A 57 11.02 4.42 16.31
C GLY A 57 12.41 4.48 15.66
N PRO A 58 12.49 4.32 14.33
CA PRO A 58 13.74 4.31 13.55
C PRO A 58 14.54 5.61 13.59
N GLY A 59 13.89 6.76 13.78
CA GLY A 59 14.48 8.08 13.96
C GLY A 59 15.05 8.32 15.37
N GLY A 60 14.83 7.42 16.32
CA GLY A 60 15.36 7.51 17.68
C GLY A 60 14.51 8.38 18.61
N VAL A 61 15.15 9.30 19.35
CA VAL A 61 14.46 10.14 20.34
C VAL A 61 13.42 11.02 19.66
N GLY A 62 12.20 11.02 20.19
CA GLY A 62 11.03 11.71 19.65
C GLY A 62 10.25 10.89 18.63
N ASP A 63 10.77 9.75 18.18
CA ASP A 63 10.12 8.89 17.19
C ASP A 63 9.43 7.69 17.85
N HIS A 64 8.14 7.52 17.59
CA HIS A 64 7.32 6.49 18.21
C HIS A 64 7.18 5.26 17.32
N ALA A 65 6.93 4.09 17.91
CA ALA A 65 6.66 2.88 17.16
C ALA A 65 5.58 2.04 17.83
N LEU A 66 4.84 1.27 17.04
CA LEU A 66 3.95 0.24 17.56
C LEU A 66 4.77 -0.99 17.93
N GLU A 67 4.65 -1.46 19.17
CA GLU A 67 5.22 -2.72 19.63
C GLU A 67 4.11 -3.76 19.81
N ASN A 68 4.32 -4.95 19.25
CA ASN A 68 3.50 -6.12 19.48
C ASN A 68 4.36 -7.24 20.06
N SER A 69 3.88 -7.92 21.10
CA SER A 69 4.58 -9.04 21.72
C SER A 69 3.72 -10.28 21.64
N SER A 70 4.33 -11.45 21.41
CA SER A 70 3.65 -12.74 21.49
C SER A 70 4.31 -13.66 22.51
N SER A 71 3.50 -14.37 23.29
CA SER A 71 3.96 -15.22 24.39
C SER A 71 4.27 -16.67 23.99
N GLY A 72 3.99 -17.06 22.75
CA GLY A 72 3.97 -18.46 22.33
C GLY A 72 2.92 -19.29 23.07
N GLY A 73 2.97 -20.61 22.88
CA GLY A 73 2.08 -21.55 23.56
C GLY A 73 0.64 -21.53 23.03
N PHE A 74 -0.33 -21.42 23.95
CA PHE A 74 -1.76 -21.51 23.67
C PHE A 74 -2.50 -20.27 24.17
N GLY A 75 -3.60 -19.91 23.50
CA GLY A 75 -4.52 -18.85 23.92
C GLY A 75 -4.28 -17.50 23.24
N PRO A 76 -5.09 -16.47 23.60
CA PRO A 76 -4.90 -15.11 23.11
C PRO A 76 -3.48 -14.60 23.38
N GLY A 77 -2.88 -13.85 22.45
CA GLY A 77 -1.52 -13.34 22.59
C GLY A 77 -0.39 -14.34 22.34
N SER A 78 -0.69 -15.61 22.07
CA SER A 78 0.33 -16.64 21.80
C SER A 78 1.00 -16.54 20.42
N LYS A 79 0.43 -15.77 19.50
CA LYS A 79 0.86 -15.66 18.10
C LYS A 79 1.31 -14.24 17.82
N MET A 80 2.34 -14.07 17.01
CA MET A 80 2.71 -12.75 16.51
C MET A 80 1.72 -12.36 15.41
N ILE A 81 0.66 -11.66 15.80
CA ILE A 81 -0.42 -11.26 14.91
C ILE A 81 -1.14 -10.04 15.49
N MET A 82 -1.36 -9.03 14.67
CA MET A 82 -2.24 -7.91 14.97
C MET A 82 -3.09 -7.60 13.75
N PHE A 83 -4.25 -7.01 13.95
CA PHE A 83 -5.17 -6.70 12.87
C PHE A 83 -5.78 -5.32 13.00
N ASN A 84 -6.18 -4.78 11.84
CA ASN A 84 -6.81 -3.50 11.68
C ASN A 84 -8.11 -3.68 10.88
N ALA A 85 -9.22 -3.25 11.46
CA ALA A 85 -10.55 -3.25 10.84
C ALA A 85 -11.10 -1.81 10.70
N ALA A 86 -10.19 -0.83 10.59
CA ALA A 86 -10.47 0.59 10.51
C ALA A 86 -9.89 1.18 9.21
N GLN A 87 -8.83 1.99 9.28
CA GLN A 87 -8.28 2.75 8.16
C GLN A 87 -7.65 1.87 7.08
N TRP A 88 -7.21 0.65 7.39
CA TRP A 88 -6.69 -0.32 6.41
C TRP A 88 -7.78 -1.25 5.85
N THR A 89 -9.03 -0.78 5.86
CA THR A 89 -10.16 -1.46 5.22
C THR A 89 -10.65 -0.60 4.06
N GLY A 90 -11.18 -1.24 3.02
CA GLY A 90 -11.56 -0.48 1.84
C GLY A 90 -11.36 -1.14 0.50
N ASP A 91 -11.54 -0.31 -0.53
CA ASP A 91 -11.21 -0.64 -1.91
C ASP A 91 -9.73 -0.28 -2.18
N TYR A 92 -8.93 -1.29 -2.48
CA TYR A 92 -7.52 -1.17 -2.88
C TYR A 92 -7.37 -1.09 -4.40
N THR A 93 -8.41 -1.45 -5.17
CA THR A 93 -8.35 -1.49 -6.64
C THR A 93 -8.36 -0.10 -7.28
N ALA A 94 -8.82 0.91 -6.54
CA ALA A 94 -8.82 2.32 -6.95
C ALA A 94 -7.41 2.88 -7.21
N LEU A 95 -6.36 2.21 -6.72
CA LEU A 95 -4.98 2.66 -6.86
C LEU A 95 -4.34 2.32 -8.22
N ASN A 96 -5.08 1.66 -9.13
CA ASN A 96 -4.57 1.08 -10.38
C ASN A 96 -3.34 0.20 -10.11
N LEU A 97 -3.56 -1.10 -9.95
CA LEU A 97 -2.74 -2.03 -9.16
C LEU A 97 -1.52 -2.74 -9.82
N PRO A 98 -0.84 -2.34 -10.93
CA PRO A 98 0.17 -3.24 -11.48
C PRO A 98 1.32 -3.48 -10.49
N GLU A 99 1.64 -2.55 -9.59
CA GLU A 99 2.74 -2.72 -8.62
C GLU A 99 2.51 -2.16 -7.20
N VAL A 100 1.27 -1.96 -6.74
CA VAL A 100 1.03 -1.41 -5.39
C VAL A 100 1.61 -2.30 -4.29
N ARG A 101 2.26 -1.67 -3.32
CA ARG A 101 2.91 -2.30 -2.16
C ARG A 101 2.43 -1.71 -0.86
N ILE A 102 2.43 -2.54 0.18
CA ILE A 102 2.39 -2.09 1.57
C ILE A 102 3.81 -2.22 2.11
N GLU A 103 4.36 -1.12 2.58
CA GLU A 103 5.72 -1.03 3.11
C GLU A 103 5.69 -0.62 4.57
N ALA A 104 6.68 -1.05 5.35
CA ALA A 104 6.87 -0.61 6.73
C ALA A 104 8.34 -0.68 7.14
N ARG A 105 8.70 0.08 8.16
CA ARG A 105 9.91 -0.16 8.96
C ARG A 105 9.55 -1.17 10.04
N MET A 106 10.32 -2.24 10.16
CA MET A 106 10.10 -3.28 11.16
C MET A 106 11.41 -3.64 11.88
N ALA A 107 11.35 -3.81 13.20
CA ALA A 107 12.47 -4.29 14.00
C ALA A 107 12.02 -5.46 14.87
N ASN A 108 12.81 -6.52 14.91
CA ASN A 108 12.57 -7.65 15.79
C ASN A 108 13.45 -7.52 17.04
N THR A 109 12.83 -7.06 18.12
CA THR A 109 13.50 -6.85 19.43
C THR A 109 13.39 -8.09 20.32
N GLY A 110 12.76 -9.16 19.84
CA GLY A 110 12.72 -10.48 20.48
C GLY A 110 13.92 -11.37 20.10
N ALA A 111 13.87 -12.63 20.54
CA ALA A 111 14.93 -13.61 20.28
C ALA A 111 14.63 -14.59 19.12
N THR A 112 13.40 -14.60 18.61
CA THR A 112 12.95 -15.52 17.57
C THR A 112 12.85 -14.80 16.25
N ALA A 113 13.50 -15.30 15.20
CA ALA A 113 13.35 -14.75 13.85
C ALA A 113 11.88 -14.81 13.40
N LEU A 114 11.41 -13.76 12.74
CA LEU A 114 10.03 -13.66 12.28
C LEU A 114 9.96 -13.78 10.75
N SER A 115 8.87 -14.36 10.25
CA SER A 115 8.54 -14.41 8.83
C SER A 115 7.28 -13.57 8.62
N MET A 116 7.49 -12.27 8.46
CA MET A 116 6.44 -11.26 8.43
C MET A 116 5.59 -11.37 7.17
N ARG A 117 4.29 -11.21 7.32
CA ARG A 117 3.30 -11.29 6.26
C ARG A 117 2.19 -10.29 6.49
N ILE A 118 1.50 -9.97 5.41
CA ILE A 118 0.17 -9.37 5.46
C ILE A 118 -0.88 -10.42 5.07
N ALA A 119 -2.05 -10.34 5.69
CA ALA A 119 -3.23 -11.09 5.28
C ALA A 119 -4.44 -10.15 5.20
N LEU A 120 -5.24 -10.32 4.15
CA LEU A 120 -6.38 -9.47 3.82
C LEU A 120 -7.64 -10.32 3.76
N GLN A 121 -8.72 -9.86 4.39
CA GLN A 121 -10.03 -10.51 4.33
C GLN A 121 -11.06 -9.62 3.65
N GLY A 122 -11.72 -10.13 2.62
CA GLY A 122 -12.92 -9.54 2.03
C GLY A 122 -14.21 -10.07 2.67
N ALA A 123 -15.34 -9.77 2.04
CA ALA A 123 -16.65 -10.22 2.51
C ALA A 123 -16.71 -11.75 2.70
N PHE A 124 -17.50 -12.22 3.68
CA PHE A 124 -17.78 -13.65 3.89
C PHE A 124 -16.52 -14.55 4.08
N GLY A 125 -15.45 -14.02 4.68
CA GLY A 125 -14.27 -14.80 5.06
C GLY A 125 -13.35 -15.20 3.90
N GLN A 126 -13.46 -14.51 2.76
CA GLN A 126 -12.56 -14.66 1.62
C GLN A 126 -11.21 -14.04 1.97
N ARG A 127 -10.12 -14.80 1.88
CA ARG A 127 -8.83 -14.41 2.47
C ARG A 127 -7.65 -14.68 1.55
N TYR A 128 -6.77 -13.69 1.46
CA TYR A 128 -5.46 -13.79 0.84
C TYR A 128 -4.37 -13.47 1.88
N ALA A 129 -3.19 -14.04 1.70
CA ALA A 129 -1.98 -13.64 2.43
C ALA A 129 -0.79 -13.65 1.49
N THR A 130 0.28 -12.95 1.84
CA THR A 130 1.51 -12.96 1.03
C THR A 130 2.03 -14.37 0.85
N THR A 131 2.39 -14.71 -0.38
CA THR A 131 2.97 -15.99 -0.79
C THR A 131 4.34 -16.17 -0.14
N THR A 132 5.19 -15.15 -0.21
CA THR A 132 6.50 -15.10 0.43
C THR A 132 6.44 -14.23 1.67
N GLY A 133 6.97 -14.74 2.79
CA GLY A 133 7.12 -13.95 4.01
C GLY A 133 8.42 -13.17 3.99
N ALA A 134 8.40 -11.94 4.48
CA ALA A 134 9.60 -11.15 4.67
C ALA A 134 10.36 -11.66 5.90
N ALA A 135 11.61 -12.06 5.70
CA ALA A 135 12.46 -12.50 6.79
C ALA A 135 12.87 -11.31 7.65
N LEU A 136 12.62 -11.40 8.95
CA LEU A 136 13.00 -10.37 9.92
C LEU A 136 13.87 -11.01 11.02
N PRO A 137 15.21 -10.90 10.91
CA PRO A 137 16.14 -11.50 11.87
C PRO A 137 15.98 -10.89 13.27
N ALA A 138 16.29 -11.66 14.31
CA ALA A 138 16.24 -11.22 15.70
C ALA A 138 17.51 -10.42 16.08
N ASP A 139 17.73 -9.29 15.42
CA ASP A 139 18.94 -8.45 15.54
C ASP A 139 18.67 -7.08 16.19
N GLY A 140 17.41 -6.78 16.51
CA GLY A 140 17.00 -5.49 17.05
C GLY A 140 17.20 -4.30 16.10
N GLN A 141 17.55 -4.54 14.84
CA GLN A 141 17.76 -3.48 13.84
C GLN A 141 16.45 -3.17 13.09
N TRP A 142 16.36 -1.97 12.55
CA TRP A 142 15.27 -1.56 11.67
C TRP A 142 15.53 -2.01 10.24
N HIS A 143 14.59 -2.78 9.69
CA HIS A 143 14.59 -3.24 8.31
C HIS A 143 13.42 -2.62 7.57
N GLN A 144 13.58 -2.31 6.29
CA GLN A 144 12.45 -2.00 5.42
C GLN A 144 11.84 -3.29 4.90
N VAL A 145 10.53 -3.41 5.05
CA VAL A 145 9.76 -4.59 4.64
C VAL A 145 8.71 -4.15 3.63
N SER A 146 8.61 -4.87 2.51
CA SER A 146 7.67 -4.57 1.41
C SER A 146 6.83 -5.79 1.07
N PHE A 147 5.52 -5.61 0.97
CA PHE A 147 4.56 -6.64 0.58
C PHE A 147 3.80 -6.22 -0.69
N GLY A 148 3.98 -6.97 -1.77
CA GLY A 148 3.23 -6.75 -3.00
C GLY A 148 1.76 -7.20 -2.89
N LEU A 149 0.87 -6.51 -3.61
CA LEU A 149 -0.56 -6.80 -3.66
C LEU A 149 -1.02 -7.44 -4.97
N THR A 150 -0.08 -7.98 -5.76
CA THR A 150 -0.40 -8.60 -7.05
C THR A 150 -0.80 -10.08 -6.90
N ALA A 151 -1.28 -10.68 -7.98
CA ALA A 151 -1.64 -12.09 -8.00
C ALA A 151 -0.44 -13.05 -7.83
N SER A 152 0.80 -12.62 -8.14
CA SER A 152 1.99 -13.42 -7.84
C SER A 152 2.42 -13.31 -6.38
N ASP A 153 2.13 -12.18 -5.74
CA ASP A 153 2.55 -11.91 -4.37
C ASP A 153 1.59 -12.48 -3.33
N LEU A 154 0.35 -12.77 -3.70
CA LEU A 154 -0.71 -13.19 -2.79
C LEU A 154 -1.24 -14.59 -3.11
N SER A 155 -1.35 -15.42 -2.08
CA SER A 155 -1.94 -16.76 -2.12
C SER A 155 -3.34 -16.75 -1.52
N LEU A 156 -4.30 -17.41 -2.17
CA LEU A 156 -5.64 -17.65 -1.61
C LEU A 156 -5.52 -18.65 -0.45
N ILE A 157 -5.96 -18.24 0.74
CA ILE A 157 -5.85 -19.04 1.99
C ILE A 157 -7.21 -19.31 2.64
N GLY A 158 -8.29 -18.75 2.09
CA GLY A 158 -9.65 -19.03 2.54
C GLY A 158 -10.69 -18.58 1.53
N GLY A 159 -11.69 -19.42 1.28
CA GLY A 159 -12.75 -19.16 0.32
C GLY A 159 -12.39 -19.50 -1.13
N SER A 160 -13.01 -18.82 -2.08
CA SER A 160 -12.92 -19.05 -3.53
C SER A 160 -13.05 -17.78 -4.39
N ALA A 161 -13.23 -16.61 -3.78
CA ALA A 161 -13.33 -15.34 -4.49
C ALA A 161 -12.00 -14.97 -5.15
N SER A 162 -12.07 -14.21 -6.24
CA SER A 162 -10.88 -13.69 -6.91
C SER A 162 -10.16 -12.65 -6.05
N LEU A 163 -8.87 -12.44 -6.32
CA LEU A 163 -8.08 -11.42 -5.63
C LEU A 163 -8.70 -10.02 -5.82
N ALA A 164 -9.11 -9.68 -7.05
CA ALA A 164 -9.76 -8.39 -7.33
C ALA A 164 -11.05 -8.20 -6.51
N THR A 165 -11.83 -9.27 -6.30
CA THR A 165 -13.02 -9.21 -5.44
C THR A 165 -12.68 -8.93 -3.98
N VAL A 166 -11.60 -9.53 -3.47
CA VAL A 166 -11.16 -9.32 -2.08
C VAL A 166 -10.58 -7.92 -1.91
N LEU A 167 -9.69 -7.50 -2.82
CA LEU A 167 -9.07 -6.17 -2.78
C LEU A 167 -10.08 -5.04 -3.02
N GLY A 168 -11.17 -5.28 -3.76
CA GLY A 168 -12.22 -4.29 -3.97
C GLY A 168 -13.04 -3.94 -2.71
N ASN A 169 -12.95 -4.75 -1.66
CA ASN A 169 -13.62 -4.49 -0.39
C ASN A 169 -12.98 -5.30 0.76
N VAL A 170 -11.78 -4.90 1.15
CA VAL A 170 -11.08 -5.43 2.32
C VAL A 170 -11.82 -4.99 3.58
N SER A 171 -12.15 -5.95 4.43
CA SER A 171 -12.85 -5.76 5.71
C SER A 171 -11.93 -5.85 6.93
N GLU A 172 -10.77 -6.47 6.78
CA GLU A 172 -9.74 -6.57 7.83
C GLU A 172 -8.38 -6.83 7.18
N MET A 173 -7.38 -6.10 7.63
CA MET A 173 -5.97 -6.33 7.34
C MET A 173 -5.28 -6.91 8.58
N ARG A 174 -4.35 -7.83 8.37
CA ARG A 174 -3.51 -8.41 9.42
C ARG A 174 -2.04 -8.28 9.08
N ILE A 175 -1.25 -8.10 10.12
CA ILE A 175 0.20 -8.29 10.09
C ILE A 175 0.50 -9.47 11.01
N ASN A 176 1.17 -10.49 10.48
CA ASN A 176 1.47 -11.71 11.23
C ASN A 176 2.83 -12.29 10.88
N SER A 177 3.35 -13.15 11.76
CA SER A 177 4.51 -14.00 11.47
C SER A 177 4.04 -15.43 11.20
N ALA A 178 4.36 -15.99 10.03
CA ALA A 178 4.04 -17.37 9.68
C ALA A 178 5.01 -17.96 8.65
N SER A 179 5.38 -19.22 8.83
CA SER A 179 6.24 -19.98 7.90
C SER A 179 5.62 -20.20 6.52
N ALA A 180 4.29 -20.24 6.43
CA ALA A 180 3.52 -20.34 5.19
C ALA A 180 2.40 -19.28 5.15
N PRO A 181 1.82 -18.97 3.97
CA PRO A 181 0.68 -18.05 3.87
C PRO A 181 -0.45 -18.51 4.79
N ALA A 182 -0.86 -17.66 5.73
CA ALA A 182 -1.82 -18.02 6.76
C ALA A 182 -2.60 -16.82 7.27
N TRP A 183 -3.88 -17.04 7.58
CA TRP A 183 -4.76 -16.04 8.20
C TRP A 183 -4.41 -15.80 9.68
N THR A 184 -3.91 -16.86 10.31
CA THR A 184 -3.44 -16.85 11.69
C THR A 184 -1.95 -17.12 11.66
N GLY A 185 -1.15 -16.33 12.38
CA GLY A 185 0.28 -16.57 12.53
C GLY A 185 0.63 -17.90 13.20
N ASP A 186 1.91 -18.24 13.18
CA ASP A 186 2.46 -19.36 13.96
C ASP A 186 2.48 -19.00 15.46
N SER A 187 2.37 -20.02 16.32
CA SER A 187 2.55 -19.79 17.77
C SER A 187 4.04 -19.70 18.06
N LEU A 188 4.48 -18.54 18.56
CA LEU A 188 5.89 -18.26 18.82
C LEU A 188 6.04 -17.16 19.87
N VAL A 189 7.21 -17.14 20.52
CA VAL A 189 7.61 -16.04 21.40
C VAL A 189 8.36 -15.01 20.56
N GLY A 190 7.89 -13.76 20.52
CA GLY A 190 8.54 -12.71 19.73
C GLY A 190 8.11 -11.32 20.15
N THR A 191 8.90 -10.32 19.77
CA THR A 191 8.56 -8.91 19.94
C THR A 191 8.89 -8.18 18.65
N LEU A 192 7.88 -7.57 18.06
CA LEU A 192 7.96 -6.80 16.83
C LEU A 192 7.75 -5.33 17.18
N ARG A 193 8.61 -4.46 16.67
CA ARG A 193 8.32 -3.04 16.47
C ARG A 193 8.02 -2.77 15.02
N MET A 194 7.02 -1.94 14.78
CA MET A 194 6.61 -1.52 13.46
C MET A 194 6.38 -0.01 13.46
N ASP A 195 6.81 0.64 12.39
CA ASP A 195 6.60 2.06 12.17
C ASP A 195 6.54 2.37 10.66
N ASN A 196 6.00 3.54 10.31
CA ASN A 196 5.84 4.03 8.94
C ASN A 196 5.18 3.00 8.01
N LEU A 197 4.09 2.37 8.46
CA LEU A 197 3.32 1.46 7.61
C LEU A 197 2.58 2.30 6.56
N VAL A 198 2.94 2.14 5.29
CA VAL A 198 2.48 3.00 4.21
C VAL A 198 2.10 2.19 2.98
N ILE A 199 1.07 2.63 2.26
CA ILE A 199 0.74 2.09 0.93
C ILE A 199 1.38 2.95 -0.16
N ARG A 200 2.07 2.30 -1.10
CA ARG A 200 2.86 2.98 -2.13
C ARG A 200 2.63 2.39 -3.51
N VAL A 201 2.73 3.26 -4.51
CA VAL A 201 3.02 2.89 -5.89
C VAL A 201 4.54 3.05 -6.08
N PRO A 202 5.27 2.02 -6.54
CA PRO A 202 6.69 2.17 -6.81
C PRO A 202 6.96 3.32 -7.77
N GLY A 203 7.93 4.17 -7.44
CA GLY A 203 8.26 5.37 -8.21
C GLY A 203 7.39 6.60 -7.93
N ASP A 204 6.28 6.46 -7.20
CA ASP A 204 5.47 7.59 -6.72
C ASP A 204 6.09 8.09 -5.40
N VAL A 205 6.99 9.06 -5.52
CA VAL A 205 7.78 9.62 -4.43
C VAL A 205 6.91 10.53 -3.58
N ASN A 206 6.00 11.27 -4.21
CA ASN A 206 5.17 12.29 -3.56
C ASN A 206 3.87 11.73 -2.95
N GLY A 207 3.45 10.53 -3.35
CA GLY A 207 2.28 9.80 -2.83
C GLY A 207 0.94 10.20 -3.45
N ASP A 208 0.92 10.88 -4.59
CA ASP A 208 -0.31 11.33 -5.24
C ASP A 208 -1.01 10.24 -6.09
N GLY A 209 -0.40 9.05 -6.18
CA GLY A 209 -0.88 7.88 -6.89
C GLY A 209 -0.42 7.79 -8.35
N ILE A 210 0.38 8.75 -8.84
CA ILE A 210 0.82 8.80 -10.24
C ILE A 210 2.33 9.02 -10.29
N VAL A 211 3.04 8.13 -10.99
CA VAL A 211 4.47 8.32 -11.26
C VAL A 211 4.68 9.32 -12.40
N ASP A 212 5.18 10.52 -12.07
CA ASP A 212 5.36 11.60 -13.01
C ASP A 212 6.56 12.55 -12.77
N ILE A 213 6.54 13.72 -13.41
CA ILE A 213 7.62 14.71 -13.34
C ILE A 213 7.79 15.31 -11.93
N GLY A 214 6.74 15.32 -11.12
CA GLY A 214 6.80 15.70 -9.71
C GLY A 214 7.70 14.74 -8.92
N ASP A 215 7.57 13.43 -9.14
CA ASP A 215 8.41 12.43 -8.49
C ASP A 215 9.87 12.55 -8.93
N LEU A 216 10.08 12.68 -10.24
CA LEU A 216 11.41 12.90 -10.79
C LEU A 216 12.07 14.16 -10.24
N ALA A 217 11.30 15.24 -10.05
CA ALA A 217 11.79 16.47 -9.46
C ALA A 217 12.20 16.28 -8.00
N LEU A 218 11.51 15.43 -7.23
CA LEU A 218 11.89 15.11 -5.86
C LEU A 218 13.20 14.31 -5.80
N ILE A 219 13.37 13.30 -6.67
CA ILE A 219 14.65 12.58 -6.80
C ILE A 219 15.78 13.56 -7.13
N GLY A 220 15.60 14.38 -8.16
CA GLY A 220 16.61 15.36 -8.58
C GLY A 220 16.92 16.41 -7.51
N GLY A 221 15.90 16.82 -6.73
CA GLY A 221 16.05 17.78 -5.63
C GLY A 221 16.80 17.23 -4.41
N GLN A 222 16.87 15.91 -4.27
CA GLN A 222 17.53 15.24 -3.14
C GLN A 222 18.78 14.44 -3.55
N TRP A 223 19.23 14.59 -4.80
CA TRP A 223 20.36 13.84 -5.34
C TRP A 223 21.61 13.89 -4.46
N ALA A 224 22.23 12.74 -4.22
CA ALA A 224 23.40 12.57 -3.37
C ALA A 224 23.22 13.06 -1.92
N THR A 225 21.98 13.05 -1.42
CA THR A 225 21.66 13.21 0.00
C THR A 225 21.17 11.88 0.58
N ALA A 226 21.00 11.79 1.90
CA ALA A 226 20.35 10.63 2.52
C ALA A 226 18.83 10.57 2.28
N GLY A 227 18.28 11.55 1.53
CA GLY A 227 16.85 11.73 1.37
C GLY A 227 16.19 12.47 2.54
N ALA A 228 14.98 13.00 2.33
CA ALA A 228 14.24 13.72 3.34
C ALA A 228 13.46 12.77 4.28
N GLY A 229 13.75 12.83 5.58
CA GLY A 229 13.06 12.03 6.60
C GLY A 229 13.63 10.61 6.75
N SER A 230 12.88 9.72 7.38
CA SER A 230 13.22 8.29 7.46
C SER A 230 13.09 7.66 6.07
N SER A 231 13.98 6.71 5.74
CA SER A 231 13.88 5.90 4.50
C SER A 231 12.47 5.29 4.40
N GLY A 232 11.80 5.52 3.26
CA GLY A 232 10.41 5.10 3.06
C GLY A 232 9.33 6.09 3.56
N SER A 233 9.67 7.31 3.98
CA SER A 233 8.71 8.42 4.17
C SER A 233 8.27 9.02 2.83
N LEU A 234 7.05 9.57 2.76
CA LEU A 234 6.61 10.32 1.57
C LEU A 234 7.54 11.52 1.36
N GLY A 235 7.89 11.78 0.11
CA GLY A 235 8.85 12.81 -0.25
C GLY A 235 10.30 12.48 0.08
N ASN A 236 10.63 11.27 0.56
CA ASN A 236 12.01 10.79 0.62
C ASN A 236 12.44 10.31 -0.77
N GLY A 237 13.55 10.83 -1.30
CA GLY A 237 14.11 10.43 -2.59
C GLY A 237 14.87 9.11 -2.59
N ASP A 238 15.25 8.56 -1.43
CA ASP A 238 15.81 7.21 -1.29
C ASP A 238 14.63 6.22 -1.22
N ILE A 239 14.09 5.92 -2.39
CA ILE A 239 12.92 5.06 -2.59
C ILE A 239 13.32 3.60 -2.89
N SER A 240 14.59 3.35 -3.23
CA SER A 240 15.15 2.00 -3.31
C SER A 240 15.32 1.38 -1.91
N GLY A 241 15.57 2.24 -0.90
CA GLY A 241 15.78 1.83 0.48
C GLY A 241 17.08 1.05 0.69
N ASP A 242 18.06 1.21 -0.21
CA ASP A 242 19.35 0.52 -0.14
C ASP A 242 20.33 1.14 0.88
N GLY A 243 20.03 2.35 1.35
CA GLY A 243 20.81 3.04 2.37
C GLY A 243 22.07 3.75 1.84
N ASP A 244 22.27 3.80 0.52
CA ASP A 244 23.38 4.52 -0.12
C ASP A 244 23.03 6.01 -0.41
N GLY A 245 21.80 6.42 -0.06
CA GLY A 245 21.24 7.75 -0.32
C GLY A 245 20.68 7.87 -1.73
N VAL A 246 20.16 9.06 -2.07
CA VAL A 246 19.45 9.28 -3.33
C VAL A 246 20.39 9.22 -4.53
N ASP A 247 20.22 8.24 -5.40
CA ASP A 247 21.12 7.98 -6.51
C ASP A 247 20.42 7.49 -7.80
N ILE A 248 21.19 6.86 -8.69
CA ILE A 248 20.69 6.37 -9.98
C ILE A 248 19.72 5.18 -9.84
N GLY A 249 19.84 4.40 -8.76
CA GLY A 249 18.92 3.35 -8.39
C GLY A 249 17.52 3.90 -8.15
N ASP A 250 17.40 4.99 -7.38
CA ASP A 250 16.12 5.65 -7.13
C ASP A 250 15.50 6.21 -8.41
N LEU A 251 16.33 6.86 -9.24
CA LEU A 251 15.89 7.35 -10.53
C LEU A 251 15.39 6.21 -11.44
N ALA A 252 16.04 5.05 -11.39
CA ALA A 252 15.62 3.88 -12.15
C ALA A 252 14.27 3.33 -11.67
N VAL A 253 13.95 3.43 -10.37
CA VAL A 253 12.62 3.07 -9.84
C VAL A 253 11.54 3.99 -10.40
N VAL A 254 11.75 5.31 -10.41
CA VAL A 254 10.81 6.26 -11.05
C VAL A 254 10.66 5.99 -12.55
N GLY A 255 11.77 5.83 -13.27
CA GLY A 255 11.76 5.59 -14.71
C GLY A 255 11.11 4.26 -15.11
N GLY A 256 11.32 3.21 -14.31
CA GLY A 256 10.71 1.89 -14.51
C GLY A 256 9.18 1.89 -14.32
N ASN A 257 8.67 2.79 -13.49
CA ASN A 257 7.25 2.90 -13.17
C ASN A 257 6.52 4.04 -13.89
N TRP A 258 7.21 4.76 -14.77
CA TRP A 258 6.68 5.93 -15.45
C TRP A 258 5.37 5.62 -16.19
N ASN A 259 4.31 6.39 -15.90
CA ASN A 259 3.01 6.29 -16.56
C ASN A 259 2.29 4.93 -16.40
N LEU A 260 2.68 4.09 -15.43
CA LEU A 260 1.95 2.85 -15.10
C LEU A 260 0.56 3.12 -14.49
N SER A 261 0.33 4.31 -13.92
CA SER A 261 -0.97 4.76 -13.40
C SER A 261 -1.91 5.39 -14.45
N GLY A 262 -1.55 5.34 -15.74
CA GLY A 262 -2.48 5.56 -16.86
C GLY A 262 -2.84 7.00 -17.24
N THR A 263 -2.23 8.01 -16.61
CA THR A 263 -2.45 9.43 -16.99
C THR A 263 -1.14 10.05 -17.44
N VAL A 264 -1.02 10.33 -18.73
CA VAL A 264 0.16 10.97 -19.30
C VAL A 264 0.29 12.38 -18.70
N SER A 265 1.36 12.64 -17.96
CA SER A 265 1.66 13.93 -17.30
C SER A 265 1.73 15.15 -18.26
N LEU A 266 1.83 14.91 -19.58
CA LEU A 266 1.76 15.94 -20.63
C LEU A 266 0.36 16.13 -21.24
N GLY A 267 -0.65 15.42 -20.74
CA GLY A 267 -2.00 15.38 -21.28
C GLY A 267 -3.01 16.23 -20.53
N GLY A 268 -2.63 17.45 -20.13
CA GLY A 268 -3.63 18.45 -19.77
C GLY A 268 -4.64 18.57 -20.90
N SER A 269 -5.93 18.64 -20.57
CA SER A 269 -7.10 18.70 -21.46
C SER A 269 -7.16 19.99 -22.33
N GLY A 270 -6.02 20.46 -22.80
CA GLY A 270 -5.79 21.72 -23.48
C GLY A 270 -4.52 21.76 -24.33
N ALA A 271 -3.92 20.62 -24.69
CA ALA A 271 -2.94 20.60 -25.77
C ALA A 271 -3.64 20.92 -27.10
N SER A 272 -3.85 22.22 -27.37
CA SER A 272 -4.24 22.69 -28.69
C SER A 272 -3.22 22.15 -29.66
N ALA A 273 -3.65 21.43 -30.70
CA ALA A 273 -2.77 21.02 -31.77
C ALA A 273 -1.90 22.22 -32.15
N VAL A 274 -0.59 22.11 -31.95
CA VAL A 274 0.34 23.16 -32.39
C VAL A 274 0.02 23.37 -33.87
N PRO A 275 -0.44 24.57 -34.27
CA PRO A 275 -0.83 24.80 -35.65
C PRO A 275 0.34 24.40 -36.54
N ALA A 276 0.08 23.51 -37.50
CA ALA A 276 1.11 23.09 -38.44
C ALA A 276 1.74 24.36 -39.02
N PRO A 277 3.09 24.49 -39.01
CA PRO A 277 3.72 25.67 -39.59
C PRO A 277 3.20 25.84 -41.02
N PRO A 278 2.95 27.08 -41.50
CA PRO A 278 2.32 27.35 -42.80
C PRO A 278 3.17 26.91 -44.01
N ALA A 279 4.17 26.04 -43.83
CA ALA A 279 4.96 25.41 -44.89
C ALA A 279 4.08 24.75 -45.98
N ALA A 280 2.91 24.20 -45.62
CA ALA A 280 1.95 23.70 -46.61
C ALA A 280 1.35 24.81 -47.49
N ALA A 281 1.10 26.00 -46.93
CA ALA A 281 0.60 27.16 -47.69
C ALA A 281 1.70 27.80 -48.56
N VAL A 282 2.94 27.85 -48.07
CA VAL A 282 4.08 28.37 -48.85
C VAL A 282 4.45 27.43 -50.01
N GLY A 283 4.39 26.12 -49.79
CA GLY A 283 4.63 25.11 -50.83
C GLY A 283 3.63 25.18 -51.98
N ALA A 284 2.34 25.41 -51.68
CA ALA A 284 1.30 25.53 -52.69
C ALA A 284 1.45 26.78 -53.56
N ILE A 285 1.85 27.92 -52.97
CA ILE A 285 2.12 29.17 -53.71
C ILE A 285 3.37 29.02 -54.59
N GLY A 286 4.41 28.35 -54.08
CA GLY A 286 5.64 28.06 -54.85
C GLY A 286 5.37 27.20 -56.08
N LEU A 287 4.56 26.14 -55.95
CA LEU A 287 4.18 25.26 -57.06
C LEU A 287 3.29 25.97 -58.09
N ALA A 288 2.35 26.83 -57.66
CA ALA A 288 1.54 27.64 -58.57
C ALA A 288 2.38 28.66 -59.35
N GLY A 289 3.36 29.29 -58.70
CA GLY A 289 4.31 30.21 -59.35
C GLY A 289 5.21 29.53 -60.37
N LEU A 290 5.68 28.31 -60.08
CA LEU A 290 6.47 27.49 -61.01
C LEU A 290 5.65 26.97 -62.20
N ALA A 291 4.38 26.63 -61.99
CA ALA A 291 3.46 26.24 -63.06
C ALA A 291 3.10 27.42 -63.98
N ALA A 292 2.96 28.63 -63.44
CA ALA A 292 2.67 29.84 -64.22
C ALA A 292 3.85 30.29 -65.11
N ARG A 293 5.09 30.06 -64.66
CA ARG A 293 6.31 30.47 -65.40
C ARG A 293 6.65 29.60 -66.62
N ARG A 294 5.97 28.46 -66.80
CA ARG A 294 6.18 27.55 -67.94
C ARG A 294 5.31 27.85 -69.17
N ARG A 295 4.50 28.92 -69.15
CA ARG A 295 3.58 29.30 -70.24
C ARG A 295 3.91 30.63 -70.95
N SER A 296 5.12 31.13 -70.77
CA SER A 296 5.64 32.33 -71.46
C SER A 296 6.89 31.99 -72.25
#